data_AF-A0A430LZG1-F1
#
_entry.id   AF-A0A430LZG1-F1
#
_cell.length_a   1.000
_cell.length_b   1.000
_cell.length_c   1.000
_cell.angle_alpha   90.00
_cell.angle_beta   90.00
_cell.angle_gamma   90.00
#
_symmetry.space_group_name_H-M   'P 1'
#
loop_
_entity.id
_entity.type
_entity.pdbx_description
1 polymer ?
#
loop_
_entity_poly.entity_id
_entity_poly.type
_entity_poly.pdbx_seq_one_letter_code
_entity_poly.pdbx_strand_id
1 'polypeptide(L)'
;MSTAEYNTNRLTLRPSNLPLVHHEIIENGDVILVIGQDSIKIQLSSSFLCLVSPVFKAMLTSPMIEGQRLRERGDRPVEYVLLNDSAEATLHAFKYLYGSDPKMLNLNPDEILQVAVFADK
;
A
#
# COMPACT_ATOMS: atom_id res chain seq x y z
N MET A 1 13.36 -26.74 47.51
CA MET A 1 14.29 -26.54 46.37
C MET A 1 13.45 -26.65 45.11
N SER A 2 13.09 -25.52 44.50
CA SER A 2 12.30 -25.47 43.27
C SER A 2 13.25 -25.16 42.13
N THR A 3 13.34 -26.07 41.16
CA THR A 3 14.14 -25.96 39.95
C THR A 3 13.51 -24.91 39.04
N ALA A 4 14.28 -23.85 38.77
CA ALA A 4 13.92 -22.83 37.80
C ALA A 4 14.03 -23.43 36.38
N GLU A 5 12.89 -23.63 35.72
CA GLU A 5 12.85 -23.88 34.29
C GLU A 5 12.99 -22.54 33.55
N TYR A 6 14.15 -22.38 32.90
CA TYR A 6 14.42 -21.29 31.98
C TYR A 6 13.53 -21.46 30.74
N ASN A 7 12.51 -20.62 30.60
CA ASN A 7 11.64 -20.60 29.43
C ASN A 7 12.28 -19.75 28.32
N THR A 8 12.91 -20.44 27.35
CA THR A 8 13.65 -19.85 26.22
C THR A 8 12.74 -19.37 25.07
N ASN A 9 11.45 -19.11 25.28
CA ASN A 9 10.55 -18.63 24.23
C ASN A 9 10.33 -17.11 24.27
N ARG A 10 11.42 -16.35 24.09
CA ARG A 10 11.37 -14.94 23.64
C ARG A 10 11.69 -14.86 22.14
N LEU A 11 10.82 -15.47 21.34
CA LEU A 11 10.65 -15.07 19.94
C LEU A 11 9.28 -14.39 19.89
N THR A 12 9.29 -13.06 19.82
CA THR A 12 8.10 -12.24 19.61
C THR A 12 7.50 -12.55 18.24
N LEU A 13 6.70 -13.61 18.17
CA LEU A 13 5.72 -13.79 17.11
C LEU A 13 4.73 -12.64 17.26
N ARG A 14 4.79 -11.66 16.34
CA ARG A 14 3.65 -10.77 16.15
C ARG A 14 2.43 -11.66 15.86
N PRO A 15 1.29 -11.48 16.54
CA PRO A 15 0.10 -12.25 16.22
C PRO A 15 -0.31 -11.89 14.79
N SER A 16 -0.26 -12.87 13.89
CA SER A 16 -0.64 -12.81 12.47
C SER A 16 -2.16 -12.69 12.27
N ASN A 17 -2.85 -11.96 13.16
CA ASN A 17 -4.31 -11.84 13.23
C ASN A 17 -4.79 -10.40 13.08
N LEU A 18 -3.95 -9.45 12.63
CA LEU A 18 -4.47 -8.15 12.22
C LEU A 18 -5.23 -8.36 10.91
N PRO A 19 -6.54 -8.01 10.82
CA PRO A 19 -7.26 -8.15 9.57
C PRO A 19 -6.56 -7.29 8.52
N LEU A 20 -6.15 -7.91 7.40
CA LEU A 20 -5.72 -7.21 6.20
C LEU A 20 -6.85 -6.28 5.77
N VAL A 21 -6.68 -4.98 5.98
CA VAL A 21 -7.69 -3.99 5.61
C VAL A 21 -7.60 -3.76 4.11
N HIS A 22 -8.68 -4.08 3.39
CA HIS A 22 -8.79 -3.85 1.96
C HIS A 22 -9.56 -2.55 1.71
N HIS A 23 -8.90 -1.62 1.02
CA HIS A 23 -9.48 -0.34 0.63
C HIS A 23 -9.62 -0.30 -0.89
N GLU A 24 -10.85 -0.20 -1.37
CA GLU A 24 -11.14 0.02 -2.78
C GLU A 24 -11.31 1.52 -3.01
N ILE A 25 -10.38 2.11 -3.77
CA ILE A 25 -10.46 3.52 -4.16
C ILE A 25 -11.11 3.63 -5.54
N ILE A 26 -10.79 2.70 -6.44
CA ILE A 26 -11.39 2.61 -7.78
C ILE A 26 -12.04 1.24 -7.91
N GLU A 27 -13.35 1.24 -8.17
CA GLU A 27 -14.13 0.03 -8.36
C GLU A 27 -13.56 -0.80 -9.52
N ASN A 28 -13.34 -2.10 -9.30
CA ASN A 28 -12.74 -3.02 -10.29
C ASN A 28 -11.36 -2.59 -10.79
N GLY A 29 -10.58 -1.91 -9.94
CA GLY A 29 -9.19 -1.57 -10.25
C GLY A 29 -8.35 -2.80 -10.61
N ASP A 30 -7.46 -2.67 -11.60
CA ASP A 30 -6.61 -3.75 -12.11
C ASP A 30 -5.27 -3.90 -11.37
N VAL A 31 -5.05 -3.08 -10.34
CA VAL A 31 -3.86 -3.10 -9.50
C VAL A 31 -4.24 -3.11 -8.02
N ILE A 32 -3.52 -3.91 -7.23
CA ILE A 32 -3.56 -3.90 -5.78
C ILE A 32 -2.17 -3.53 -5.26
N LEU A 33 -2.08 -2.46 -4.47
CA LEU A 33 -0.87 -2.11 -3.74
C LEU A 33 -0.92 -2.72 -2.34
N VAL A 34 0.10 -3.51 -2.00
CA VAL A 34 0.29 -4.09 -0.67
C VAL A 34 1.32 -3.23 0.05
N ILE A 35 0.89 -2.47 1.06
CA ILE A 35 1.76 -1.49 1.73
C ILE A 35 2.25 -2.03 3.07
N GLY A 36 3.57 -1.96 3.29
CA GLY A 36 4.26 -2.54 4.44
C GLY A 36 4.32 -4.06 4.40
N GLN A 37 4.84 -4.69 5.47
CA GLN A 37 4.75 -6.14 5.69
C GLN A 37 3.29 -6.53 5.99
N ASP A 38 2.49 -6.64 4.93
CA ASP A 38 1.11 -7.15 4.93
C ASP A 38 0.07 -6.26 5.64
N SER A 39 0.32 -4.96 5.81
CA SER A 39 -0.51 -4.12 6.69
C SER A 39 -1.83 -3.62 6.07
N ILE A 40 -1.85 -3.26 4.78
CA ILE A 40 -3.08 -2.90 4.04
C ILE A 40 -2.99 -3.29 2.56
N LYS A 41 -4.16 -3.49 1.94
CA LYS A 41 -4.31 -3.63 0.49
C LYS A 41 -5.12 -2.47 -0.06
N ILE A 42 -4.62 -1.81 -1.10
CA ILE A 42 -5.31 -0.69 -1.76
C ILE A 42 -5.56 -1.06 -3.22
N GLN A 43 -6.83 -1.18 -3.62
CA GLN A 43 -7.21 -1.45 -5.00
C GLN A 43 -7.42 -0.15 -5.78
N LEU A 44 -6.73 -0.08 -6.92
CA LEU A 44 -6.58 1.09 -7.79
C LEU A 44 -6.54 0.65 -9.26
N SER A 45 -6.65 1.61 -10.19
CA SER A 45 -6.36 1.37 -11.60
C SER A 45 -4.93 1.75 -11.97
N SER A 46 -4.33 0.98 -12.87
CA SER A 46 -3.02 1.21 -13.46
C SER A 46 -2.96 2.53 -14.23
N SER A 47 -4.06 2.90 -14.90
CA SER A 47 -4.20 4.17 -15.60
C SER A 47 -4.15 5.37 -14.65
N PHE A 48 -4.83 5.28 -13.50
CA PHE A 48 -4.77 6.30 -12.46
C PHE A 48 -3.35 6.39 -11.88
N LEU A 49 -2.73 5.26 -11.54
CA LEU A 49 -1.35 5.24 -11.04
C LEU A 49 -0.36 5.88 -12.03
N CYS A 50 -0.49 5.61 -13.32
CA CYS A 50 0.34 6.23 -14.35
C CYS A 50 0.08 7.74 -14.52
N LEU A 51 -1.12 8.21 -14.19
CA LEU A 51 -1.49 9.62 -14.26
C LEU A 51 -0.90 10.40 -13.09
N VAL A 52 -0.97 9.84 -11.88
CA VAL A 52 -0.63 10.56 -10.64
C VAL A 52 0.79 10.31 -10.14
N SER A 53 1.51 9.33 -10.69
CA SER A 53 2.89 9.04 -10.29
C SER A 53 3.79 8.72 -11.48
N PRO A 54 4.87 9.51 -11.70
CA PRO A 54 5.84 9.23 -12.75
C PRO A 54 6.62 7.92 -12.51
N VAL A 55 6.84 7.53 -11.25
CA VAL A 55 7.49 6.27 -10.88
C VAL A 55 6.64 5.09 -11.32
N PHE A 56 5.35 5.06 -10.98
CA PHE A 56 4.44 4.01 -11.43
C PHE A 56 4.29 4.01 -12.94
N LYS A 57 4.23 5.19 -13.57
CA LYS A 57 4.22 5.29 -15.03
C LYS A 57 5.43 4.60 -15.64
N ALA A 58 6.64 4.89 -15.16
CA ALA A 58 7.86 4.24 -15.65
C ALA A 58 7.82 2.73 -15.41
N MET A 59 7.49 2.30 -14.19
CA MET A 59 7.45 0.88 -13.79
C MET A 59 6.46 0.06 -14.63
N LEU A 60 5.27 0.60 -14.91
CA LEU A 60 4.18 -0.13 -15.59
C LEU A 60 4.27 -0.06 -17.12
N THR A 61 4.92 0.97 -17.68
CA THR A 61 5.02 1.15 -19.14
C THR A 61 6.32 0.63 -19.74
N SER A 62 7.40 0.60 -18.95
CA SER A 62 8.71 0.04 -19.33
C SER A 62 8.63 -1.49 -19.52
N PRO A 63 9.53 -2.12 -20.31
CA PRO A 63 9.62 -3.58 -20.44
C PRO A 63 10.12 -4.30 -19.16
N MET A 64 9.86 -3.73 -17.99
CA MET A 64 10.16 -4.33 -16.70
C MET A 64 9.13 -5.42 -16.36
N ILE A 65 9.50 -6.31 -15.41
CA ILE A 65 8.69 -7.46 -15.01
C ILE A 65 7.32 -7.01 -14.52
N GLU A 66 7.24 -5.86 -13.87
CA GLU A 66 6.02 -5.24 -13.38
C GLU A 66 5.05 -4.90 -14.53
N GLY A 67 5.52 -4.17 -15.55
CA GLY A 67 4.73 -3.86 -16.74
C GLY A 67 4.30 -5.10 -17.52
N GLN A 68 5.15 -6.14 -17.58
CA GLN A 68 4.80 -7.42 -18.21
C GLN A 68 3.68 -8.14 -17.44
N ARG A 69 3.80 -8.25 -16.11
CA ARG A 69 2.76 -8.86 -15.25
C ARG A 69 1.41 -8.17 -15.41
N LEU A 70 1.39 -6.84 -15.52
CA LEU A 70 0.15 -6.10 -15.75
C LEU A 70 -0.52 -6.46 -17.08
N ARG A 71 0.27 -6.68 -18.15
CA ARG A 71 -0.22 -7.05 -19.49
C ARG A 71 -0.73 -8.49 -19.54
N GLU A 72 -0.09 -9.39 -18.79
CA GLU A 72 -0.37 -10.82 -18.77
C GLU A 72 -1.43 -11.24 -17.73
N ARG A 73 -1.96 -10.30 -16.93
CA ARG A 73 -2.82 -10.57 -15.76
C ARG A 73 -4.15 -11.27 -16.06
N GLY A 74 -4.65 -11.16 -17.30
CA GLY A 74 -6.03 -11.56 -17.64
C GLY A 74 -7.07 -10.73 -16.88
N ASP A 75 -8.01 -11.42 -16.21
CA ASP A 75 -9.13 -10.79 -15.51
C ASP A 75 -8.85 -10.49 -14.03
N ARG A 76 -7.67 -10.84 -13.52
CA ARG A 76 -7.32 -10.64 -12.10
C ARG A 76 -6.44 -9.41 -11.91
N PRO A 77 -6.61 -8.65 -10.82
CA PRO A 77 -5.71 -7.55 -10.51
C PRO A 77 -4.31 -8.05 -10.16
N VAL A 78 -3.30 -7.24 -10.44
CA VAL A 78 -1.89 -7.54 -10.12
C VAL A 78 -1.50 -6.90 -8.79
N GLU A 79 -0.82 -7.65 -7.94
CA GLU A 79 -0.31 -7.14 -6.66
C GLU A 79 1.12 -6.59 -6.79
N TYR A 80 1.36 -5.39 -6.25
CA TYR A 80 2.70 -4.82 -6.06
C TYR A 80 2.95 -4.52 -4.59
N VAL A 81 4.10 -4.94 -4.07
CA VAL A 81 4.45 -4.79 -2.64
C VAL A 81 5.36 -3.58 -2.45
N LEU A 82 4.95 -2.64 -1.61
CA LEU A 82 5.72 -1.45 -1.22
C LEU A 82 6.12 -1.56 0.25
N LEU A 83 7.31 -2.13 0.49
CA LEU A 83 7.75 -2.52 1.84
C LEU A 83 8.14 -1.35 2.75
N ASN A 84 8.49 -0.20 2.17
CA ASN A 84 9.12 0.91 2.91
C ASN A 84 8.20 2.12 3.13
N ASP A 85 6.95 2.07 2.66
CA ASP A 85 6.01 3.19 2.74
C ASP A 85 5.04 3.04 3.91
N SER A 86 4.58 4.17 4.45
CA SER A 86 3.54 4.22 5.48
C SER A 86 2.18 3.87 4.85
N ALA A 87 1.54 2.82 5.37
CA ALA A 87 0.23 2.33 4.95
C ALA A 87 -0.84 3.45 4.96
N GLU A 88 -1.02 4.12 6.09
CA GLU A 88 -1.99 5.20 6.26
C GLU A 88 -1.69 6.40 5.33
N ALA A 89 -0.43 6.83 5.26
CA ALA A 89 -0.05 7.96 4.40
C ALA A 89 -0.30 7.65 2.92
N THR A 90 0.01 6.43 2.48
CA THR A 90 -0.21 5.98 1.10
C THR A 90 -1.71 5.93 0.78
N LEU A 91 -2.52 5.39 1.69
CA LEU A 91 -3.98 5.36 1.55
C LEU A 91 -4.57 6.76 1.43
N HIS A 92 -4.17 7.68 2.33
CA HIS A 92 -4.65 9.05 2.31
C HIS A 92 -4.21 9.80 1.06
N ALA A 93 -2.96 9.62 0.61
CA ALA A 93 -2.47 10.23 -0.61
C ALA A 93 -3.29 9.80 -1.82
N PHE A 94 -3.58 8.50 -1.98
CA PHE A 94 -4.41 8.04 -3.10
C PHE A 94 -5.86 8.49 -3.00
N LYS A 95 -6.46 8.50 -1.81
CA LYS A 95 -7.80 9.06 -1.66
C LYS A 95 -7.84 10.56 -1.91
N TYR A 96 -6.78 11.30 -1.58
CA TYR A 96 -6.64 12.73 -1.91
C TYR A 96 -6.55 12.94 -3.42
N LEU A 97 -5.64 12.23 -4.09
CA LEU A 97 -5.42 12.32 -5.54
C LEU A 97 -6.66 11.87 -6.33
N TYR A 98 -7.44 10.95 -5.77
CA TYR A 98 -8.73 10.51 -6.33
C TYR A 98 -9.91 11.43 -5.91
N GLY A 99 -9.72 12.33 -4.95
CA GLY A 99 -10.72 13.32 -4.49
C GLY A 99 -11.79 12.78 -3.53
N SER A 100 -11.53 11.69 -2.81
CA SER A 100 -12.57 10.90 -2.11
C SER A 100 -12.42 10.76 -0.58
N ASP A 101 -11.51 11.46 0.12
CA ASP A 101 -11.39 11.35 1.59
C ASP A 101 -12.01 12.53 2.37
N PRO A 102 -13.16 12.36 3.06
CA PRO A 102 -13.71 13.37 3.95
C PRO A 102 -12.81 13.68 5.16
N LYS A 103 -11.92 12.76 5.56
CA LYS A 103 -10.95 12.99 6.65
C LYS A 103 -9.91 14.05 6.30
N MET A 104 -9.79 14.43 5.02
CA MET A 104 -8.89 15.51 4.58
C MET A 104 -9.10 16.82 5.32
N LEU A 105 -10.34 17.13 5.72
CA LEU A 105 -10.64 18.36 6.45
C LEU A 105 -9.99 18.40 7.84
N ASN A 106 -9.49 17.26 8.32
CA ASN A 106 -9.01 17.07 9.68
C ASN A 106 -7.55 16.57 9.76
N LEU A 107 -6.79 16.61 8.66
CA LEU A 107 -5.38 16.21 8.68
C LEU A 107 -4.55 17.16 9.53
N ASN A 108 -3.64 16.60 10.32
CA ASN A 108 -2.65 17.40 11.04
C ASN A 108 -1.46 17.79 10.13
N PRO A 109 -0.63 18.78 10.51
CA PRO A 109 0.47 19.24 9.67
C PRO A 109 1.50 18.17 9.28
N ASP A 110 1.78 17.19 10.14
CA ASP A 110 2.73 16.12 9.84
C ASP A 110 2.17 15.16 8.79
N GLU A 111 0.87 14.84 8.87
CA GLU A 111 0.16 14.03 7.88
C GLU A 111 0.10 14.75 6.52
N ILE A 112 -0.15 16.07 6.53
CA ILE A 112 -0.13 16.90 5.31
C ILE A 112 1.26 16.86 4.67
N LEU A 113 2.32 17.01 5.46
CA LEU A 113 3.70 16.92 4.97
C LEU A 113 4.00 15.53 4.39
N GLN A 114 3.56 14.45 5.03
CA GLN A 114 3.75 13.10 4.51
C GLN A 114 3.03 12.88 3.18
N VAL A 115 1.80 13.39 3.03
CA VAL A 115 1.07 13.34 1.75
C VAL A 115 1.78 14.16 0.69
N ALA A 116 2.28 15.36 1.01
CA ALA A 116 3.02 16.20 0.09
C ALA A 116 4.34 15.55 -0.36
N VAL A 117 5.11 14.99 0.58
CA VAL A 117 6.35 14.25 0.30
C VAL A 117 6.06 13.04 -0.58
N PHE A 118 4.96 12.34 -0.35
CA PHE A 118 4.58 11.21 -1.21
C PHE A 118 4.15 11.66 -2.61
N ALA A 119 3.36 12.73 -2.72
CA ALA A 119 2.90 13.26 -4.00
C ALA A 119 4.03 13.85 -4.87
N ASP A 120 5.12 14.30 -4.24
CA ASP A 120 6.32 14.80 -4.91
C ASP A 120 7.22 13.67 -5.49
N LYS A 121 7.09 12.43 -4.99
CA LYS A 121 7.86 11.26 -5.48
C LYS A 121 7.33 10.74 -6.82
#